data_AF-A0A967HZI6-F1
#
_entry.id   AF-A0A967HZI6-F1
#
_cell.length_a   1.000
_cell.length_b   1.000
_cell.length_c   1.000
_cell.angle_alpha   90.00
_cell.angle_beta   90.00
_cell.angle_gamma   90.00
#
_symmetry.space_group_name_H-M   'P 1'
#
loop_
_entity.id
_entity.type
_entity.pdbx_description
1 polymer ?
#
loop_
_entity_poly.entity_id
_entity_poly.type
_entity_poly.pdbx_seq_one_letter_code
_entity_poly.pdbx_strand_id
1 'polypeptide(L)' 'EKGGTGLGLSLVQAIVHSHGGSVNATSHPGKGSTFTVTLTQPSLSPQFQRSS' A
#
# COMPACT_ATOMS: atom_id res chain seq x y z
N GLU A 1 15.72 22.13 -11.61
CA GLU A 1 14.82 20.98 -11.83
C GLU A 1 13.86 20.90 -10.65
N LYS A 2 12.53 20.96 -10.88
CA LYS A 2 11.55 20.96 -9.78
C LYS A 2 11.27 19.51 -9.40
N GLY A 3 12.05 18.97 -8.46
CA GLY A 3 11.70 17.72 -7.78
C GLY A 3 10.28 17.85 -7.24
N GLY A 4 9.43 16.85 -7.53
CA GLY A 4 8.06 16.83 -7.07
C GLY A 4 8.00 17.09 -5.56
N THR A 5 6.94 17.74 -5.09
CA THR A 5 6.72 18.19 -3.71
C THR A 5 6.64 17.06 -2.66
N GLY A 6 7.09 15.85 -2.98
CA GLY A 6 6.98 14.66 -2.12
C GLY A 6 5.57 14.07 -2.05
N LEU A 7 4.57 14.70 -2.68
CA LEU A 7 3.16 14.35 -2.52
C LEU A 7 2.80 12.92 -2.97
N GLY A 8 3.49 12.38 -3.99
CA GLY A 8 3.15 11.09 -4.57
C GLY A 8 3.22 9.95 -3.56
N LEU A 9 4.35 9.79 -2.87
CA LEU A 9 4.52 8.70 -1.91
C LEU A 9 3.72 8.93 -0.62
N SER A 10 3.56 10.19 -0.20
CA SER A 10 2.71 10.54 0.95
C SER A 10 1.24 10.18 0.72
N LEU A 11 0.72 10.42 -0.50
CA LEU A 11 -0.63 10.01 -0.86
C LEU A 11 -0.78 8.49 -0.89
N VAL A 12 0.17 7.79 -1.50
CA VAL A 12 0.19 6.31 -1.51
C VAL A 12 0.20 5.76 -0.10
N GLN A 13 1.04 6.31 0.79
CA GLN A 13 1.10 5.91 2.19
C GLN A 13 -0.24 6.10 2.90
N ALA A 14 -0.91 7.24 2.71
CA ALA A 14 -2.22 7.50 3.30
C ALA A 14 -3.29 6.50 2.82
N ILE A 15 -3.34 6.24 1.51
CA ILE A 15 -4.27 5.27 0.92
C ILE A 15 -4.00 3.87 1.48
N VAL A 16 -2.76 3.40 1.41
CA VAL A 16 -2.39 2.05 1.83
C VAL A 16 -2.65 1.84 3.32
N HIS A 17 -2.33 2.82 4.16
CA HIS A 17 -2.62 2.77 5.60
C HIS A 17 -4.12 2.71 5.89
N SER A 18 -4.94 3.47 5.14
CA SER A 18 -6.41 3.40 5.24
C SER A 18 -6.96 2.01 4.89
N HIS A 19 -6.23 1.20 4.14
CA HIS A 19 -6.59 -0.18 3.80
C HIS A 19 -5.96 -1.22 4.74
N GLY A 20 -5.38 -0.80 5.87
CA GLY A 20 -4.68 -1.69 6.81
C GLY A 20 -3.35 -2.24 6.28
N GLY A 21 -2.85 -1.68 5.19
CA GLY A 21 -1.62 -2.10 4.53
C GLY A 21 -0.39 -1.29 4.93
N SER A 22 0.72 -1.57 4.25
CA SER A 22 1.98 -0.83 4.37
C SER A 22 2.67 -0.62 3.02
N VAL A 23 3.50 0.42 2.92
CA VAL A 23 4.32 0.72 1.75
C VAL A 23 5.78 0.90 2.15
N ASN A 24 6.70 0.37 1.36
CA ASN A 24 8.14 0.49 1.54
C ASN A 24 8.82 0.89 0.22
N ALA A 25 9.95 1.60 0.29
CA ALA A 25 10.74 1.98 -0.87
C ALA A 25 12.21 1.62 -0.65
N THR A 26 12.79 0.88 -1.59
CA THR A 26 14.20 0.51 -1.60
C THR A 26 14.82 1.08 -2.87
N SER A 27 15.92 1.83 -2.75
CA SER A 27 16.60 2.44 -3.89
C SER A 27 18.10 2.22 -3.79
N HIS A 28 18.74 2.01 -4.95
CA HIS A 28 20.19 1.95 -5.05
C HIS A 28 20.64 2.90 -6.18
N PRO A 29 21.60 3.80 -5.93
CA PRO A 29 22.11 4.71 -6.96
C PRO A 29 22.51 3.96 -8.24
N GLY A 30 22.03 4.44 -9.39
CA GLY A 30 22.30 3.83 -10.70
C GLY A 30 21.56 2.52 -10.98
N LYS A 31 20.77 1.98 -10.05
CA LYS A 31 19.98 0.74 -10.24
C LYS A 31 18.46 0.95 -10.22
N GLY A 32 18.03 2.19 -9.94
CA GLY A 32 16.62 2.54 -9.81
C GLY A 32 16.05 2.27 -8.41
N SER A 33 14.73 2.27 -8.33
CA SER A 33 13.98 2.15 -7.07
C SER A 33 12.86 1.14 -7.20
N THR A 34 12.64 0.37 -6.14
CA THR A 34 11.52 -0.57 -5.98
C THR A 34 10.61 -0.08 -4.88
N PHE A 35 9.32 0.02 -5.17
CA PHE A 35 8.27 0.36 -4.21
C PHE A 35 7.42 -0.89 -3.97
N THR A 36 7.34 -1.32 -2.72
CA THR A 36 6.60 -2.51 -2.32
C THR A 36 5.37 -2.09 -1.53
N VAL A 37 4.18 -2.51 -1.97
CA VAL A 37 2.92 -2.29 -1.28
C VAL A 37 2.39 -3.63 -0.78
N THR A 38 2.00 -3.67 0.48
CA THR A 38 1.36 -4.83 1.11
C THR A 38 -0.04 -4.41 1.56
N LEU A 39 -1.06 -5.16 1.16
CA LEU A 39 -2.44 -4.96 1.57
C LEU A 39 -2.94 -6.20 2.29
N THR A 40 -3.68 -6.02 3.38
CA THR A 40 -4.39 -7.12 4.02
C THR A 40 -5.55 -7.56 3.13
N GLN A 41 -5.64 -8.85 2.82
CA GLN A 41 -6.81 -9.37 2.14
C GLN A 41 -8.00 -9.32 3.11
N PRO A 42 -9.16 -8.80 2.69
CA PRO A 42 -10.36 -8.96 3.48
C PRO A 42 -10.62 -10.45 3.67
N SER A 43 -10.80 -10.88 4.92
CA SER A 43 -11.21 -12.25 5.20
C SER A 43 -12.58 -12.47 4.57
N LEU A 44 -12.65 -13.28 3.53
CA LEU A 44 -13.91 -13.82 3.04
C LEU A 44 -14.39 -14.85 4.07
N SER A 45 -14.92 -14.37 5.20
CA SER A 45 -15.66 -15.24 6.11
C SER A 45 -16.90 -15.72 5.35
N PRO A 46 -17.09 -17.04 5.15
CA PRO A 46 -18.31 -17.55 4.55
C PRO A 46 -19.47 -17.25 5.50
N GLN A 47 -20.20 -16.17 5.23
CA GLN A 47 -21.38 -15.80 6.00
C GLN A 47 -22.57 -16.65 5.50
N PHE A 48 -22.45 -17.97 5.59
CA PHE A 48 -23.55 -18.90 5.30
C PHE A 48 -23.78 -19.81 6.51
N GLN A 49 -24.23 -19.21 7.60
CA GLN A 49 -24.87 -19.89 8.73
C GLN A 49 -25.91 -18.95 9.36
N ARG A 50 -26.92 -18.61 8.57
CA ARG A 50 -28.27 -18.24 9.01
C ARG A 50 -29.19 -18.93 7.99
N SER A 51 -30.17 -19.73 8.36
CA SER A 51 -30.92 -19.83 9.60
C SER A 51 -31.85 -21.03 9.49
N SER A 52 -31.91 -21.81 10.57
CA SER A 52 -32.98 -22.73 10.99
C SER A 52 -33.40 -23.90 10.11
#